data_AF-A0A2V3W373-F1
#
_entry.id   AF-A0A2V3W373-F1
#
_cell.length_a   1.000
_cell.length_b   1.000
_cell.length_c   1.000
_cell.angle_alpha   90.00
_cell.angle_beta   90.00
_cell.angle_gamma   90.00
#
_symmetry.space_group_name_H-M   'P 1'
#
loop_
_entity.id
_entity.type
_entity.pdbx_description
1 polymer ?
#
loop_
_entity_poly.entity_id
_entity_poly.type
_entity_poly.pdbx_seq_one_letter_code
_entity_poly.pdbx_strand_id
1 'polypeptide(L)'
;MNTRGYGPVYIEKGKDYVFCNEELEPVFERHALEAISEKWNRGCSIEQIAIEYERDPDEIFLAIFHQAREGKIVRKLNYRKPIKHLKIKKNVPTVIEYENRRYVYEPQNIRR
;
A
#
# COMPACT_ATOMS: atom_id res chain seq x y z
N MET A 1 -22.38 -7.92 7.89
CA MET A 1 -21.78 -6.86 7.05
C MET A 1 -21.70 -5.62 7.92
N ASN A 2 -20.50 -5.22 8.34
CA ASN A 2 -20.31 -4.11 9.28
C ASN A 2 -20.13 -2.85 8.43
N THR A 3 -21.21 -2.13 8.12
CA THR A 3 -21.15 -0.81 7.47
C THR A 3 -20.55 0.15 8.49
N ARG A 4 -19.23 0.36 8.44
CA ARG A 4 -18.58 1.41 9.22
C ARG A 4 -19.28 2.72 8.86
N GLY A 5 -19.72 3.46 9.89
CA GLY A 5 -20.61 4.60 9.75
C GLY A 5 -19.91 5.81 9.16
N TYR A 6 -19.68 5.81 7.85
CA TYR A 6 -19.33 7.01 7.12
C TYR A 6 -20.65 7.70 6.74
N GLY A 7 -20.89 8.86 7.34
CA GLY A 7 -22.10 9.64 7.12
C GLY A 7 -22.24 10.09 5.65
N PRO A 8 -23.45 10.47 5.22
CA PRO A 8 -23.66 10.98 3.87
C PRO A 8 -22.75 12.17 3.60
N VAL A 9 -22.06 12.16 2.45
CA VAL A 9 -21.20 13.24 2.01
C VAL A 9 -22.06 14.46 1.70
N TYR A 10 -21.86 15.54 2.46
CA TYR A 10 -22.56 16.78 2.18
C TYR A 10 -21.84 17.55 1.07
N ILE A 11 -22.51 17.68 -0.07
CA ILE A 11 -21.99 18.41 -1.24
C ILE A 11 -22.38 19.88 -1.10
N GLU A 12 -21.43 20.73 -0.71
CA GLU A 12 -21.61 22.18 -0.69
C GLU A 12 -21.67 22.73 -2.12
N LYS A 13 -22.63 23.62 -2.40
CA LYS A 13 -22.76 24.27 -3.71
C LYS A 13 -21.58 25.21 -3.96
N GLY A 14 -20.98 25.11 -5.15
CA GLY A 14 -19.91 26.02 -5.61
C GLY A 14 -18.49 25.46 -5.55
N LYS A 15 -18.30 24.20 -5.14
CA LYS A 15 -17.02 23.49 -5.19
C LYS A 15 -16.92 22.60 -6.44
N ASP A 16 -15.69 22.40 -6.92
CA ASP A 16 -15.39 21.53 -8.05
C ASP A 16 -15.30 20.07 -7.58
N TYR A 17 -16.33 19.29 -7.85
CA TYR A 17 -16.38 17.86 -7.51
C TYR A 17 -16.06 16.96 -8.70
N VAL A 18 -15.41 15.84 -8.40
CA VAL A 18 -15.09 14.77 -9.35
C VAL A 18 -15.76 13.48 -8.85
N PHE A 19 -16.58 12.89 -9.71
CA PHE A 19 -17.17 11.58 -9.48
C PHE A 19 -16.14 10.52 -9.86
N CYS A 20 -15.65 9.78 -8.87
CA CYS A 20 -14.72 8.70 -9.11
C CYS A 20 -15.51 7.44 -9.43
N ASN A 21 -15.26 6.81 -10.58
CA ASN A 21 -15.94 5.58 -10.97
C ASN A 21 -17.48 5.73 -10.95
N GLU A 22 -18.04 6.31 -12.01
CA GLU A 22 -19.45 6.77 -12.15
C GLU A 22 -20.52 5.78 -11.65
N GLU A 23 -20.24 4.48 -11.63
CA GLU A 23 -21.15 3.43 -11.17
C GLU A 23 -21.22 3.26 -9.64
N LEU A 24 -20.21 3.72 -8.89
CA LEU A 24 -20.11 3.53 -7.43
C LEU A 24 -20.37 4.82 -6.63
N GLU A 25 -20.50 5.96 -7.33
CA GLU A 25 -20.85 7.27 -6.78
C GLU A 25 -19.92 7.90 -5.70
N PRO A 26 -18.63 7.53 -5.48
CA PRO A 26 -17.79 8.29 -4.56
C PRO A 26 -17.43 9.67 -5.15
N VAL A 27 -17.74 10.71 -4.38
CA VAL A 27 -17.52 12.11 -4.77
C VAL A 27 -16.40 12.71 -3.95
N PHE A 28 -15.43 13.30 -4.65
CA PHE A 28 -14.33 14.04 -4.05
C PHE A 28 -14.25 15.45 -4.61
N GLU A 29 -13.85 16.41 -3.79
CA GLU A 29 -13.42 17.71 -4.28
C GLU A 29 -12.11 17.54 -5.07
N ARG A 30 -11.95 18.26 -6.19
CA ARG A 30 -10.78 18.12 -7.07
C ARG A 30 -9.46 18.32 -6.31
N HIS A 31 -9.40 19.31 -5.43
CA HIS A 31 -8.22 19.57 -4.60
C HIS A 31 -7.93 18.44 -3.61
N ALA A 32 -8.98 17.84 -3.03
CA ALA A 32 -8.82 16.70 -2.13
C ALA A 32 -8.29 15.47 -2.89
N LEU A 33 -8.79 15.24 -4.10
CA LEU A 33 -8.36 14.15 -4.99
C LEU A 33 -6.88 14.26 -5.40
N GLU A 34 -6.43 15.48 -5.73
CA GLU A 34 -5.02 15.77 -6.03
C GLU A 34 -4.12 15.51 -4.80
N ALA A 35 -4.56 15.96 -3.62
CA ALA A 35 -3.83 15.75 -2.38
C ALA A 35 -3.76 14.26 -1.97
N ILE A 36 -4.83 13.49 -2.19
CA ILE A 36 -4.84 12.03 -2.01
C ILE A 36 -3.80 11.38 -2.94
N SER A 37 -3.77 11.79 -4.20
CA SER A 37 -2.81 11.28 -5.19
C SER A 37 -1.37 11.60 -4.81
N GLU A 38 -1.12 12.81 -4.30
CA GLU A 38 0.20 13.21 -3.83
C GLU A 38 0.66 12.36 -2.64
N LYS A 39 -0.21 12.15 -1.63
CA LYS A 39 0.08 11.30 -0.47
C LYS A 39 0.35 9.86 -0.88
N TRP A 40 -0.45 9.34 -1.80
CA TRP A 40 -0.21 8.02 -2.37
C TRP A 40 1.15 7.94 -3.05
N ASN A 41 1.51 8.93 -3.87
CA ASN A 41 2.80 9.01 -4.55
C ASN A 41 3.99 9.13 -3.57
N ARG A 42 3.81 9.80 -2.42
CA ARG A 42 4.80 9.90 -1.33
C ARG A 42 4.99 8.60 -0.56
N GLY A 43 4.11 7.61 -0.74
CA GLY A 43 4.24 6.29 -0.13
C GLY A 43 3.26 6.00 1.01
N CYS A 44 2.32 6.89 1.31
CA CYS A 44 1.30 6.67 2.34
C CYS A 44 0.46 5.43 2.03
N SER A 45 -0.02 4.77 3.09
CA SER A 45 -0.96 3.65 3.00
C SER A 45 -2.40 4.14 2.81
N ILE A 46 -3.27 3.29 2.28
CA ILE A 46 -4.69 3.62 2.05
C ILE A 46 -5.37 3.94 3.38
N GLU A 47 -5.05 3.17 4.43
CA GLU A 47 -5.61 3.32 5.77
C GLU A 47 -5.22 4.66 6.40
N GLN A 48 -3.98 5.10 6.21
CA GLN A 48 -3.52 6.41 6.70
C GLN A 48 -4.27 7.55 6.01
N ILE A 49 -4.46 7.45 4.70
CA ILE A 49 -5.19 8.45 3.93
C ILE A 49 -6.67 8.44 4.35
N ALA A 50 -7.28 7.26 4.51
CA ALA A 50 -8.67 7.10 4.92
C ALA A 50 -8.96 7.75 6.28
N ILE A 51 -8.07 7.60 7.26
CA ILE A 51 -8.19 8.25 8.56
C ILE A 51 -8.12 9.78 8.43
N GLU A 52 -7.21 10.30 7.60
CA GLU A 52 -7.01 11.74 7.46
C GLU A 52 -8.15 12.44 6.72
N TYR A 53 -8.77 11.77 5.75
CA TYR A 53 -9.92 12.29 5.01
C TYR A 53 -11.27 11.86 5.61
N GLU A 54 -11.25 11.19 6.76
CA GLU A 54 -12.45 10.63 7.43
C GLU A 54 -13.34 9.84 6.47
N ARG A 55 -12.73 9.06 5.57
CA ARG A 55 -13.42 8.26 4.54
C ARG A 55 -13.22 6.77 4.71
N ASP A 56 -14.08 6.01 4.04
CA ASP A 56 -13.90 4.57 3.93
C ASP A 56 -12.61 4.27 3.15
N PRO A 57 -11.77 3.32 3.60
CA PRO A 57 -10.60 2.89 2.84
C PRO A 57 -10.92 2.46 1.40
N ASP A 58 -12.11 1.89 1.20
CA ASP A 58 -12.59 1.46 -0.12
C ASP A 58 -12.85 2.66 -1.05
N GLU A 59 -13.40 3.77 -0.52
CA GLU A 59 -13.57 5.02 -1.29
C GLU A 59 -12.22 5.62 -1.69
N ILE A 60 -11.25 5.62 -0.78
CA ILE A 60 -9.88 6.09 -1.05
C ILE A 60 -9.22 5.20 -2.11
N PHE A 61 -9.42 3.88 -2.04
CA PHE A 61 -8.94 2.96 -3.07
C PHE A 61 -9.53 3.29 -4.43
N LEU A 62 -10.84 3.54 -4.52
CA LEU A 62 -11.51 3.93 -5.77
C LEU A 62 -10.99 5.27 -6.32
N ALA A 63 -10.74 6.26 -5.45
CA ALA A 63 -10.16 7.54 -5.84
C ALA A 63 -8.77 7.35 -6.45
N ILE A 64 -7.91 6.57 -5.79
CA ILE A 64 -6.56 6.25 -6.28
C ILE A 64 -6.65 5.47 -7.59
N PHE A 65 -7.55 4.49 -7.70
CA PHE A 65 -7.73 3.71 -8.92
C PHE A 65 -8.17 4.59 -10.11
N HIS A 66 -9.10 5.51 -9.89
CA HIS A 66 -9.52 6.48 -10.89
C HIS A 66 -8.35 7.37 -11.33
N GLN A 67 -7.58 7.91 -10.37
CA GLN A 67 -6.38 8.71 -10.65
C GLN A 67 -5.26 7.92 -11.35
N ALA A 68 -5.17 6.60 -11.12
CA ALA A 68 -4.29 5.71 -11.84
C ALA A 68 -4.67 5.60 -13.32
N ARG A 69 -5.98 5.46 -13.61
CA ARG A 69 -6.51 5.40 -14.99
C ARG A 69 -6.23 6.69 -15.77
N GLU A 70 -6.24 7.82 -15.09
CA GLU A 70 -5.89 9.13 -15.67
C GLU A 70 -4.36 9.34 -15.82
N GLY A 71 -3.52 8.39 -15.37
CA GLY A 71 -2.07 8.49 -15.46
C GLY A 71 -1.41 9.46 -14.48
N LYS A 72 -2.13 9.89 -13.43
CA LYS A 72 -1.64 10.85 -12.42
C LYS A 72 -0.84 10.20 -11.29
N ILE A 73 -0.81 8.87 -11.24
CA ILE A 73 -0.05 8.11 -10.24
C ILE A 73 1.33 7.76 -10.79
N VAL A 74 2.35 8.25 -10.09
CA VAL A 74 3.78 8.08 -10.44
C VAL A 74 4.47 7.09 -9.50
N ARG A 75 3.78 6.62 -8.46
CA ARG A 75 4.31 5.68 -7.46
C ARG A 75 4.86 4.42 -8.14
N LYS A 76 6.20 4.29 -8.18
CA LYS A 76 6.85 3.05 -8.60
C LYS A 76 6.55 1.97 -7.55
N LEU A 77 5.92 0.86 -7.96
CA LEU A 77 5.66 -0.33 -7.12
C LEU A 77 6.94 -1.06 -6.65
N ASN A 78 8.13 -0.45 -6.81
CA ASN A 78 9.43 -1.08 -6.56
C ASN A 78 9.84 -1.10 -5.09
N TYR A 79 8.90 -1.32 -4.16
CA TYR A 79 9.26 -1.68 -2.79
C TYR A 79 9.55 -3.19 -2.73
N ARG A 80 10.65 -3.62 -3.36
CA ARG A 80 11.27 -4.89 -2.96
C ARG A 80 11.96 -4.61 -1.63
N LYS A 81 11.42 -5.14 -0.52
CA LYS A 81 12.19 -5.19 0.74
C LYS A 81 13.57 -5.76 0.38
N PRO A 82 14.67 -5.10 0.74
CA PRO A 82 15.99 -5.65 0.45
C PRO A 82 16.06 -7.03 1.09
N ILE A 83 16.29 -8.06 0.27
CA ILE A 83 16.50 -9.42 0.76
C ILE A 83 17.72 -9.35 1.66
N LYS A 84 17.51 -9.46 2.98
CA LYS A 84 18.61 -9.59 3.94
C LYS A 84 19.23 -10.95 3.70
N HIS A 85 20.31 -10.98 2.94
CA HIS A 85 21.14 -12.17 2.83
C HIS A 85 21.77 -12.40 4.21
N LEU A 86 21.40 -13.48 4.88
CA LEU A 86 22.07 -13.90 6.10
C LEU A 86 23.54 -14.15 5.74
N LYS A 87 24.46 -13.42 6.37
CA LYS A 87 25.91 -13.60 6.18
C LYS A 87 26.33 -14.90 6.86
N ILE A 88 26.23 -16.02 6.16
CA ILE A 88 26.71 -17.32 6.64
C ILE A 88 28.24 -17.34 6.55
N LYS A 89 28.92 -17.60 7.67
CA LYS A 89 30.38 -17.76 7.70
C LYS A 89 30.74 -19.11 7.08
N LYS A 90 31.70 -19.13 6.15
CA LYS A 90 32.01 -20.31 5.32
C LYS A 90 32.51 -21.56 6.07
N ASN A 91 32.94 -21.45 7.33
CA ASN A 91 33.53 -22.54 8.12
C ASN A 91 32.88 -22.75 9.50
N VAL A 92 31.68 -22.19 9.73
CA VAL A 92 30.97 -22.39 11.00
C VAL A 92 29.70 -23.19 10.71
N PRO A 93 29.48 -24.35 11.36
CA PRO A 93 28.23 -25.07 11.21
C PRO A 93 27.09 -24.15 11.65
N THR A 94 26.17 -23.88 10.74
CA THR A 94 25.09 -22.92 10.96
C THR A 94 23.80 -23.70 11.14
N VAL A 95 23.11 -23.45 12.25
CA VAL A 95 21.80 -24.05 12.54
C VAL A 95 20.72 -23.12 11.97
N ILE A 96 19.83 -23.67 11.15
CA ILE A 96 18.68 -22.98 10.60
C ILE A 96 17.43 -23.63 11.19
N GLU A 97 16.60 -22.82 11.86
CA GLU A 97 15.27 -23.22 12.31
C GLU A 97 14.24 -22.77 11.27
N TYR A 98 13.48 -23.72 10.74
CA TYR A 98 12.40 -23.46 9.78
C TYR A 98 11.24 -24.41 10.05
N GLU A 99 10.02 -23.90 10.17
CA GLU A 99 8.79 -24.69 10.42
C GLU A 99 8.92 -25.71 11.57
N ASN A 100 9.44 -25.27 12.72
CA ASN A 100 9.70 -26.12 13.90
C ASN A 100 10.68 -27.29 13.66
N ARG A 101 11.45 -27.28 12.57
CA ARG A 101 12.52 -28.24 12.29
C ARG A 101 13.88 -27.56 12.32
N ARG A 102 14.89 -28.27 12.84
CA ARG A 102 16.28 -27.82 12.91
C ARG A 102 17.12 -28.49 11.82
N TYR A 103 17.76 -27.67 10.99
CA TYR A 103 18.69 -28.12 9.96
C TYR A 103 20.10 -27.64 10.32
N VAL A 104 21.08 -28.54 10.27
CA VAL A 104 22.50 -28.21 10.48
C VAL A 104 23.19 -28.22 9.14
N TYR A 105 23.71 -27.07 8.72
CA TYR A 105 24.53 -26.99 7.51
C TYR A 105 25.99 -27.22 7.88
N GLU A 106 26.54 -28.36 7.48
CA GLU A 106 27.97 -28.64 7.53
C GLU A 106 28.60 -28.27 6.17
N PRO A 107 29.49 -27.26 6.11
CA PRO A 107 30.18 -26.94 4.88
C PRO A 107 31.06 -28.14 4.49
N GLN A 108 30.81 -28.76 3.33
CA GLN A 108 31.65 -29.84 2.84
C GLN A 108 33.08 -29.31 2.66
N ASN A 109 34.02 -29.90 3.40
CA ASN A 109 35.45 -29.65 3.19
C ASN A 109 35.81 -30.12 1.79
N ILE A 110 35.84 -29.21 0.82
CA ILE A 110 36.47 -29.43 -0.48
C ILE A 110 37.97 -29.54 -0.19
N ARG A 111 38.43 -30.76 0.08
CA ARG A 111 39.87 -31.08 0.14
C ARG A 111 40.39 -30.88 -1.29
N ARG A 112 41.25 -29.88 -1.48
CA ARG A 112 42.09 -29.73 -2.67
C ARG A 112 43.17 -30.79 -2.68
#